data_AF-A0A1E5L908-F1
#
_entry.id   AF-A0A1E5L908-F1
#
_cell.length_a   1.000
_cell.length_b   1.000
_cell.length_c   1.000
_cell.angle_alpha   90.00
_cell.angle_beta   90.00
_cell.angle_gamma   90.00
#
_symmetry.space_group_name_H-M   'P 1'
#
loop_
_entity.id
_entity.type
_entity.pdbx_description
1 polymer ?
#
loop_
_entity_poly.entity_id
_entity_poly.type
_entity_poly.pdbx_seq_one_letter_code
_entity_poly.pdbx_strand_id
1 'polypeptide(L)'
;MALHQEDNQSKKPFLWIAISMIPILIILGFVYSSYHNQKNITSYAQPAVRVAVDTSAKNFFRNWDVVTNDTVSVQYQDTDIAEIHMVLEYATEIRAALDDKYNFYYNKPISIVVIPSREIMREFFKWDTHTSAVGVFYGNRIFVLQPSLWIEADSFDELELEFRANGPIAHEYMHLLLDHKLHNNFPRWFTEGVAQYEEFIYQEYEWIEEVGTLDRELYKYYEMKDQFDRLQNQPLAYRQSFKFIEYLMERYGEERYWQLIGELEKRVHFEQAFFNAYDKELYEVWGDWTKYVKAFEIR
;
A
#
# COMPACT_ATOMS: atom_id res chain seq x y z
N MET A 1 -42.13 -62.66 -15.53
CA MET A 1 -40.84 -62.56 -14.81
C MET A 1 -40.14 -61.33 -15.35
N ALA A 2 -40.39 -60.17 -14.74
CA ALA A 2 -39.77 -58.89 -15.08
C ALA A 2 -39.59 -58.12 -13.77
N LEU A 3 -38.34 -57.86 -13.41
CA LEU A 3 -37.93 -57.06 -12.27
C LEU A 3 -38.13 -55.59 -12.63
N HIS A 4 -39.01 -54.89 -11.90
CA HIS A 4 -38.99 -53.43 -11.86
C HIS A 4 -38.09 -52.99 -10.70
N GLN A 5 -37.00 -52.35 -11.07
CA GLN A 5 -36.14 -51.56 -10.20
C GLN A 5 -36.73 -50.15 -10.22
N GLU A 6 -37.37 -49.72 -9.14
CA GLU A 6 -37.76 -48.33 -8.95
C GLU A 6 -36.71 -47.58 -8.14
N ASP A 7 -36.49 -46.37 -8.62
CA ASP A 7 -35.34 -45.49 -8.51
C ASP A 7 -35.28 -44.79 -7.14
N ASN A 8 -34.11 -44.83 -6.49
CA ASN A 8 -33.81 -44.06 -5.29
C ASN A 8 -32.90 -42.88 -5.66
N GLN A 9 -33.46 -41.90 -6.37
CA GLN A 9 -32.82 -40.60 -6.59
C GLN A 9 -33.82 -39.46 -6.41
N SER A 10 -34.06 -39.00 -5.18
CA SER A 10 -34.80 -37.73 -5.01
C SER A 10 -34.46 -36.89 -3.77
N LYS A 11 -33.26 -37.02 -3.18
CA LYS A 11 -32.84 -36.17 -2.04
C LYS A 11 -31.39 -35.67 -2.11
N LYS A 12 -30.91 -35.29 -3.30
CA LYS A 12 -29.56 -34.71 -3.47
C LYS A 12 -29.45 -33.32 -4.14
N PRO A 13 -30.47 -32.62 -4.66
CA PRO A 13 -30.19 -31.30 -5.25
C PRO A 13 -29.96 -30.20 -4.20
N PHE A 14 -30.65 -30.25 -3.05
CA PHE A 14 -30.57 -29.19 -2.03
C PHE A 14 -29.24 -29.16 -1.27
N LEU A 15 -28.58 -30.31 -1.06
CA LEU A 15 -27.32 -30.37 -0.33
C LEU A 15 -26.16 -29.79 -1.14
N TRP A 16 -26.14 -29.99 -2.47
CA TRP A 16 -25.10 -29.44 -3.34
C TRP A 16 -25.24 -27.93 -3.55
N ILE A 17 -26.47 -27.41 -3.63
CA ILE A 17 -26.73 -25.97 -3.73
C ILE A 17 -26.34 -25.26 -2.42
N ALA A 18 -26.59 -25.88 -1.27
CA ALA A 18 -26.14 -25.35 0.02
C ALA A 18 -24.60 -25.34 0.13
N ILE A 19 -23.91 -26.39 -0.34
CA ILE A 19 -22.44 -26.46 -0.31
C ILE A 19 -21.79 -25.47 -1.30
N SER A 20 -22.42 -25.18 -2.45
CA SER A 20 -21.91 -24.18 -3.42
C SER A 20 -22.16 -22.73 -3.01
N MET A 21 -23.13 -22.48 -2.13
CA MET A 21 -23.47 -21.14 -1.61
C MET A 21 -22.58 -20.72 -0.43
N ILE A 22 -22.02 -21.67 0.31
CA ILE A 22 -21.16 -21.39 1.48
C ILE A 22 -19.93 -20.54 1.12
N PRO A 23 -19.15 -20.83 0.05
CA PRO A 23 -18.03 -19.97 -0.34
C PRO A 23 -18.46 -18.55 -0.72
N ILE A 24 -19.61 -18.41 -1.40
CA ILE A 24 -20.14 -17.13 -1.87
C ILE A 24 -20.64 -16.29 -0.68
N LEU A 25 -21.30 -16.90 0.29
CA LEU A 25 -21.76 -16.23 1.51
C LEU A 25 -20.59 -15.86 2.43
N ILE A 26 -19.53 -16.68 2.44
CA ILE A 26 -18.27 -16.35 3.12
C ILE A 26 -17.60 -15.16 2.43
N ILE A 27 -17.50 -15.14 1.10
CA ILE A 27 -16.94 -14.03 0.33
C ILE A 27 -17.78 -12.75 0.50
N LEU A 28 -19.11 -12.84 0.44
CA LEU A 28 -20.00 -11.71 0.67
C LEU A 28 -19.95 -11.21 2.12
N GLY A 29 -19.82 -12.12 3.09
CA GLY A 29 -19.55 -11.78 4.49
C GLY A 29 -18.19 -11.10 4.69
N PHE A 30 -17.16 -11.51 3.94
CA PHE A 30 -15.84 -10.87 3.93
C PHE A 30 -15.86 -9.50 3.26
N VAL A 31 -16.56 -9.33 2.14
CA VAL A 31 -16.74 -8.03 1.46
C VAL A 31 -17.55 -7.09 2.36
N TYR A 32 -18.62 -7.58 2.99
CA TYR A 32 -19.43 -6.83 3.94
C TYR A 32 -18.63 -6.45 5.20
N SER A 33 -17.80 -7.36 5.73
CA SER A 33 -16.91 -7.08 6.87
C SER A 33 -15.78 -6.13 6.49
N SER A 34 -15.23 -6.22 5.28
CA SER A 34 -14.22 -5.28 4.77
C SER A 34 -14.79 -3.88 4.58
N TYR A 35 -16.08 -3.79 4.25
CA TYR A 35 -16.79 -2.53 4.06
C TYR A 35 -17.26 -1.91 5.39
N HIS A 36 -17.61 -2.71 6.40
CA HIS A 36 -18.20 -2.19 7.65
C HIS A 36 -17.38 -2.39 8.93
N ASN A 37 -16.37 -3.25 8.97
CA ASN A 37 -15.69 -3.62 10.22
C ASN A 37 -14.19 -3.94 10.00
N GLN A 38 -13.37 -2.90 9.83
CA GLN A 38 -11.90 -2.96 9.76
C GLN A 38 -11.22 -3.26 11.13
N LYS A 39 -11.77 -4.19 11.94
CA LYS A 39 -11.02 -4.73 13.08
C LYS A 39 -10.27 -5.99 12.63
N ASN A 40 -8.94 -5.93 12.63
CA ASN A 40 -7.95 -7.02 12.81
C ASN A 40 -8.35 -8.47 12.41
N ILE A 41 -8.93 -8.69 11.22
CA ILE A 41 -9.01 -10.02 10.56
C ILE A 41 -7.93 -10.11 9.44
N THR A 42 -6.99 -9.17 9.43
CA THR A 42 -6.24 -8.71 8.26
C THR A 42 -4.89 -9.41 8.03
N SER A 43 -4.58 -10.56 8.65
CA SER A 43 -3.37 -11.33 8.30
C SER A 43 -3.68 -12.67 7.62
N TYR A 44 -4.71 -13.40 8.06
CA TYR A 44 -5.02 -14.73 7.54
C TYR A 44 -5.78 -14.74 6.21
N ALA A 45 -6.57 -13.70 5.92
CA ALA A 45 -7.34 -13.58 4.67
C ALA A 45 -6.57 -12.88 3.53
N GLN A 46 -5.43 -12.25 3.82
CA GLN A 46 -4.68 -11.44 2.85
C GLN A 46 -4.24 -12.22 1.60
N PRO A 47 -3.75 -13.47 1.69
CA PRO A 47 -3.42 -14.22 0.48
C PRO A 47 -4.63 -14.39 -0.45
N ALA A 48 -5.84 -14.59 0.10
CA ALA A 48 -7.05 -14.72 -0.69
C ALA A 48 -7.50 -13.38 -1.30
N VAL A 49 -7.37 -12.27 -0.56
CA VAL A 49 -7.64 -10.91 -1.08
C VAL A 49 -6.67 -10.57 -2.22
N ARG A 50 -5.36 -10.79 -2.02
CA ARG A 50 -4.34 -10.58 -3.06
C ARG A 50 -4.71 -11.35 -4.33
N VAL A 51 -5.03 -12.64 -4.21
CA VAL A 51 -5.43 -13.48 -5.36
C VAL A 51 -6.69 -12.97 -6.04
N ALA A 52 -7.71 -12.55 -5.29
CA ALA A 52 -8.96 -12.04 -5.85
C ALA A 52 -8.75 -10.73 -6.62
N VAL A 53 -7.94 -9.82 -6.07
CA VAL A 53 -7.56 -8.55 -6.70
C VAL A 53 -6.72 -8.80 -7.95
N ASP A 54 -5.69 -9.63 -7.86
CA ASP A 54 -4.84 -10.00 -8.99
C ASP A 54 -5.68 -10.60 -10.13
N THR A 55 -6.65 -11.45 -9.79
CA THR A 55 -7.56 -12.05 -10.77
C THR A 55 -8.47 -11.00 -11.41
N SER A 56 -8.99 -10.08 -10.62
CA SER A 56 -9.83 -8.99 -11.11
C SER A 56 -9.06 -8.04 -12.02
N ALA A 57 -7.84 -7.63 -11.62
CA ALA A 57 -6.95 -6.81 -12.43
C ALA A 57 -6.57 -7.50 -13.74
N LYS A 58 -6.17 -8.78 -13.68
CA LYS A 58 -5.86 -9.58 -14.89
C LYS A 58 -7.03 -9.65 -15.86
N ASN A 59 -8.27 -9.71 -15.36
CA ASN A 59 -9.46 -9.73 -16.20
C ASN A 59 -9.78 -8.34 -16.77
N PHE A 60 -9.70 -7.30 -15.93
CA PHE A 60 -10.05 -5.93 -16.31
C PHE A 60 -9.07 -5.39 -17.36
N PHE A 61 -7.76 -5.59 -17.13
CA PHE A 61 -6.69 -5.08 -17.99
C PHE A 61 -6.19 -6.13 -19.01
N ARG A 62 -6.94 -7.21 -19.26
CA ARG A 62 -6.42 -8.40 -19.98
C ARG A 62 -5.85 -8.11 -21.37
N ASN A 63 -6.43 -7.15 -22.08
CA ASN A 63 -6.09 -6.85 -23.47
C ASN A 63 -5.17 -5.63 -23.60
N TRP A 64 -4.60 -5.15 -22.50
CA TRP A 64 -3.68 -4.03 -22.47
C TRP A 64 -2.28 -4.47 -22.89
N ASP A 65 -1.55 -3.57 -23.55
CA ASP A 65 -0.18 -3.79 -23.96
C ASP A 65 0.75 -3.89 -22.74
N VAL A 66 1.91 -4.52 -22.94
CA VAL A 66 2.88 -4.74 -21.86
C VAL A 66 4.30 -4.48 -22.37
N VAL A 67 5.03 -3.62 -21.66
CA VAL A 67 6.50 -3.55 -21.73
C VAL A 67 7.09 -4.19 -20.48
N THR A 68 8.18 -4.93 -20.61
CA THR A 68 8.82 -5.60 -19.47
C THR A 68 10.33 -5.65 -19.63
N ASN A 69 11.03 -5.61 -18.50
CA ASN A 69 12.40 -6.09 -18.36
C ASN A 69 12.44 -7.24 -17.34
N ASP A 70 13.63 -7.58 -16.81
CA ASP A 70 13.81 -8.69 -15.87
C ASP A 70 13.17 -8.45 -14.49
N THR A 71 12.95 -7.20 -14.10
CA THR A 71 12.54 -6.81 -12.73
C THR A 71 11.21 -6.05 -12.68
N VAL A 72 10.73 -5.50 -13.79
CA VAL A 72 9.50 -4.69 -13.85
C VAL A 72 8.72 -5.05 -15.11
N SER A 73 7.40 -5.13 -14.96
CA SER A 73 6.44 -5.24 -16.06
C SER A 73 5.43 -4.12 -15.94
N VAL A 74 5.25 -3.32 -17.00
CA VAL A 74 4.32 -2.20 -17.09
C VAL A 74 3.22 -2.54 -18.09
N GLN A 75 1.98 -2.57 -17.62
CA GLN A 75 0.78 -2.79 -18.42
C GLN A 75 0.07 -1.46 -18.68
N TYR A 76 -0.35 -1.20 -19.93
CA TYR A 76 -0.87 0.11 -20.33
C TYR A 76 -1.82 0.01 -21.54
N GLN A 77 -2.60 1.06 -21.79
CA GLN A 77 -3.45 1.20 -22.97
C GLN A 77 -3.54 2.67 -23.37
N ASP A 78 -3.51 2.97 -24.68
CA ASP A 78 -3.76 4.30 -25.23
C ASP A 78 -2.85 5.42 -24.64
N THR A 79 -1.63 5.06 -24.23
CA THR A 79 -0.60 5.95 -23.66
C THR A 79 0.62 6.02 -24.58
N ASP A 80 1.32 7.16 -24.61
CA ASP A 80 2.59 7.30 -25.32
C ASP A 80 3.64 6.31 -24.77
N ILE A 81 4.27 5.55 -25.67
CA ILE A 81 5.28 4.55 -25.31
C ILE A 81 6.48 5.16 -24.60
N ALA A 82 6.82 6.43 -24.87
CA ALA A 82 7.90 7.12 -24.19
C ALA A 82 7.62 7.27 -22.68
N GLU A 83 6.38 7.65 -22.31
CA GLU A 83 5.98 7.71 -20.89
C GLU A 83 6.01 6.33 -20.21
N ILE A 84 5.65 5.27 -20.94
CA ILE A 84 5.70 3.90 -20.42
C ILE A 84 7.14 3.45 -20.15
N HIS A 85 8.08 3.79 -21.04
CA HIS A 85 9.50 3.50 -20.81
C HIS A 85 10.05 4.30 -19.64
N MET A 86 9.68 5.58 -19.50
CA MET A 86 10.04 6.39 -18.33
C MET A 86 9.55 5.76 -17.02
N VAL A 87 8.29 5.29 -16.96
CA VAL A 87 7.75 4.56 -15.80
C VAL A 87 8.53 3.27 -15.52
N LEU A 88 8.83 2.49 -16.57
CA LEU A 88 9.59 1.24 -16.46
C LEU A 88 11.00 1.48 -15.90
N GLU A 89 11.70 2.47 -16.43
CA GLU A 89 13.07 2.82 -16.04
C GLU A 89 13.13 3.30 -14.60
N TYR A 90 12.29 4.28 -14.22
CA TYR A 90 12.24 4.77 -12.85
C TYR A 90 11.87 3.68 -11.85
N ALA A 91 10.89 2.83 -12.16
CA ALA A 91 10.54 1.68 -11.33
C ALA A 91 11.68 0.67 -11.16
N THR A 92 12.49 0.49 -12.20
CA THR A 92 13.64 -0.41 -12.16
C THR A 92 14.72 0.11 -11.23
N GLU A 93 14.99 1.42 -11.28
CA GLU A 93 15.95 2.10 -10.40
C GLU A 93 15.50 2.07 -8.93
N ILE A 94 14.25 2.46 -8.67
CA ILE A 94 13.65 2.45 -7.33
C ILE A 94 13.69 1.05 -6.73
N ARG A 95 13.29 0.05 -7.52
CA ARG A 95 13.35 -1.34 -7.08
C ARG A 95 14.77 -1.76 -6.71
N ALA A 96 15.75 -1.48 -7.57
CA ALA A 96 17.14 -1.86 -7.29
C ALA A 96 17.66 -1.22 -6.00
N ALA A 97 17.37 0.06 -5.79
CA ALA A 97 17.83 0.80 -4.63
C ALA A 97 17.16 0.32 -3.32
N LEU A 98 15.83 0.13 -3.34
CA LEU A 98 15.08 -0.32 -2.17
C LEU A 98 15.27 -1.81 -1.85
N ASP A 99 15.44 -2.67 -2.86
CA ASP A 99 15.75 -4.10 -2.67
C ASP A 99 17.08 -4.26 -1.92
N ASP A 100 18.11 -3.53 -2.33
CA ASP A 100 19.43 -3.54 -1.68
C ASP A 100 19.35 -3.01 -0.24
N LYS A 101 18.76 -1.82 -0.06
CA LYS A 101 18.62 -1.17 1.26
C LYS A 101 17.89 -2.05 2.28
N TYR A 102 16.81 -2.70 1.88
CA TYR A 102 15.98 -3.53 2.78
C TYR A 102 16.40 -5.01 2.81
N ASN A 103 17.47 -5.38 2.09
CA ASN A 103 17.89 -6.76 1.86
C ASN A 103 16.69 -7.65 1.49
N PHE A 104 15.90 -7.17 0.52
CA PHE A 104 14.66 -7.78 0.08
C PHE A 104 14.87 -8.52 -1.24
N TYR A 105 14.40 -9.78 -1.28
CA TYR A 105 14.52 -10.62 -2.47
C TYR A 105 13.13 -10.98 -2.98
N TYR A 106 12.76 -10.41 -4.13
CA TYR A 106 11.51 -10.72 -4.81
C TYR A 106 11.79 -11.36 -6.17
N ASN A 107 11.43 -12.63 -6.32
CA ASN A 107 11.83 -13.44 -7.49
C ASN A 107 10.92 -13.27 -8.73
N LYS A 108 10.07 -12.24 -8.74
CA LYS A 108 9.17 -11.94 -9.86
C LYS A 108 9.34 -10.48 -10.27
N PRO A 109 9.05 -10.13 -11.53
CA PRO A 109 8.89 -8.75 -11.91
C PRO A 109 7.77 -8.11 -11.08
N ILE A 110 7.95 -6.86 -10.65
CA ILE A 110 6.86 -6.08 -10.07
C ILE A 110 5.89 -5.72 -11.20
N SER A 111 4.60 -5.73 -10.91
CA SER A 111 3.57 -5.45 -11.92
C SER A 111 3.03 -4.05 -11.69
N ILE A 112 3.28 -3.17 -12.65
CA ILE A 112 2.77 -1.81 -12.70
C ILE A 112 1.67 -1.73 -13.76
N VAL A 113 0.60 -1.00 -13.47
CA VAL A 113 -0.45 -0.69 -14.44
C VAL A 113 -0.53 0.83 -14.57
N VAL A 114 -0.26 1.35 -15.77
CA VAL A 114 -0.40 2.77 -16.09
C VAL A 114 -1.84 3.01 -16.56
N ILE A 115 -2.59 3.77 -15.79
CA ILE A 115 -4.01 4.03 -16.03
C ILE A 115 -4.16 5.32 -16.86
N PRO A 116 -4.78 5.27 -18.05
CA PRO A 116 -4.81 6.40 -18.99
C PRO A 116 -5.92 7.41 -18.69
N SER A 117 -6.71 7.22 -17.61
CA SER A 117 -7.67 8.22 -17.16
C SER A 117 -8.10 8.06 -15.69
N ARG A 118 -8.47 9.16 -15.04
CA ARG A 118 -9.00 9.11 -13.66
C ARG A 118 -10.34 8.36 -13.60
N GLU A 119 -11.11 8.35 -14.68
CA GLU A 119 -12.38 7.63 -14.78
C GLU A 119 -12.17 6.12 -14.66
N ILE A 120 -11.20 5.56 -15.40
CA ILE A 120 -10.86 4.14 -15.33
C ILE A 120 -10.34 3.78 -13.94
N MET A 121 -9.50 4.65 -13.35
CA MET A 121 -8.98 4.45 -12.00
C MET A 121 -10.11 4.37 -10.97
N ARG A 122 -11.04 5.34 -11.00
CA ARG A 122 -12.21 5.35 -10.11
C ARG A 122 -13.14 4.16 -10.34
N GLU A 123 -13.37 3.76 -11.58
CA GLU A 123 -14.19 2.59 -11.91
C GLU A 123 -13.60 1.31 -11.30
N PHE A 124 -12.30 1.10 -11.48
CA PHE A 124 -11.60 -0.09 -10.98
C PHE A 124 -11.63 -0.18 -9.46
N PHE A 125 -11.32 0.92 -8.76
CA PHE A 125 -11.29 0.96 -7.30
C PHE A 125 -12.66 1.24 -6.65
N LYS A 126 -13.69 1.54 -7.45
CA LYS A 126 -15.03 1.97 -6.99
C LYS A 126 -14.97 3.18 -6.06
N TRP A 127 -14.09 4.12 -6.38
CA TRP A 127 -13.91 5.34 -5.62
C TRP A 127 -14.96 6.40 -5.96
N ASP A 128 -15.18 7.30 -5.02
CA ASP A 128 -15.93 8.51 -5.27
C ASP A 128 -15.13 9.52 -6.12
N THR A 129 -15.78 10.61 -6.51
CA THR A 129 -15.18 11.67 -7.33
C THR A 129 -14.18 12.56 -6.57
N HIS A 130 -14.05 12.41 -5.25
CA HIS A 130 -13.17 13.25 -4.43
C HIS A 130 -11.79 12.63 -4.21
N THR A 131 -11.60 11.37 -4.60
CA THR A 131 -10.30 10.70 -4.52
C THR A 131 -9.40 11.13 -5.68
N SER A 132 -8.24 11.72 -5.37
CA SER A 132 -7.28 12.28 -6.34
C SER A 132 -5.97 11.50 -6.49
N ALA A 133 -5.87 10.32 -5.87
CA ALA A 133 -4.66 9.50 -5.85
C ALA A 133 -4.07 9.29 -7.24
N VAL A 134 -2.75 9.47 -7.35
CA VAL A 134 -1.97 9.26 -8.58
C VAL A 134 -1.22 7.92 -8.55
N GLY A 135 -1.16 7.27 -7.39
CA GLY A 135 -0.57 5.96 -7.16
C GLY A 135 -1.42 5.13 -6.20
N VAL A 136 -1.41 3.80 -6.37
CA VAL A 136 -2.01 2.82 -5.44
C VAL A 136 -1.29 1.49 -5.49
N PHE A 137 -0.88 0.97 -4.34
CA PHE A 137 -0.53 -0.44 -4.16
C PHE A 137 -1.77 -1.25 -3.81
N TYR A 138 -2.13 -2.21 -4.65
CA TYR A 138 -3.26 -3.10 -4.38
C TYR A 138 -3.06 -4.49 -5.01
N GLY A 139 -3.18 -5.53 -4.18
CA GLY A 139 -3.14 -6.92 -4.64
C GLY A 139 -1.89 -7.29 -5.42
N ASN A 140 -0.70 -6.94 -4.89
CA ASN A 140 0.60 -7.22 -5.50
C ASN A 140 0.87 -6.50 -6.83
N ARG A 141 0.15 -5.40 -7.07
CA ARG A 141 0.30 -4.52 -8.22
C ARG A 141 0.39 -3.08 -7.76
N ILE A 142 1.13 -2.29 -8.53
CA ILE A 142 1.18 -0.84 -8.38
C ILE A 142 0.37 -0.25 -9.54
N PHE A 143 -0.58 0.62 -9.23
CA PHE A 143 -1.37 1.34 -10.21
C PHE A 143 -0.89 2.78 -10.19
N VAL A 144 -0.55 3.33 -11.35
CA VAL A 144 -0.09 4.71 -11.50
C VAL A 144 -0.98 5.39 -12.51
N LEU A 145 -1.51 6.57 -12.18
CA LEU A 145 -2.17 7.43 -13.16
C LEU A 145 -1.12 7.93 -14.16
N GLN A 146 -1.43 7.85 -15.45
CA GLN A 146 -0.52 8.31 -16.51
C GLN A 146 0.10 9.68 -16.15
N PRO A 147 1.44 9.80 -16.15
CA PRO A 147 2.16 10.99 -15.69
C PRO A 147 1.66 12.30 -16.30
N SER A 148 1.47 12.35 -17.61
CA SER A 148 0.99 13.56 -18.31
C SER A 148 -0.43 14.00 -17.97
N LEU A 149 -1.20 13.24 -17.18
CA LEU A 149 -2.52 13.64 -16.69
C LEU A 149 -2.49 14.48 -15.42
N TRP A 150 -1.36 14.55 -14.74
CA TRP A 150 -1.22 15.27 -13.46
C TRP A 150 0.07 16.08 -13.34
N ILE A 151 1.00 15.91 -14.27
CA ILE A 151 2.18 16.76 -14.43
C ILE A 151 1.94 17.75 -15.57
N GLU A 152 2.04 19.04 -15.26
CA GLU A 152 2.10 20.09 -16.27
C GLU A 152 3.58 20.27 -16.68
N ALA A 153 3.93 19.87 -17.89
CA ALA A 153 5.28 19.97 -18.45
C ALA A 153 5.25 20.42 -19.91
N ASP A 154 6.19 21.29 -20.29
CA ASP A 154 6.32 21.82 -21.65
C ASP A 154 7.14 20.90 -22.58
N SER A 155 7.81 19.89 -22.00
CA SER A 155 8.63 18.92 -22.73
C SER A 155 8.65 17.55 -22.05
N PHE A 156 9.06 16.52 -22.79
CA PHE A 156 9.23 15.18 -22.23
C PHE A 156 10.31 15.13 -21.13
N ASP A 157 11.42 15.86 -21.30
CA ASP A 157 12.49 15.91 -20.30
C ASP A 157 12.00 16.52 -18.98
N GLU A 158 11.13 17.54 -19.04
CA GLU A 158 10.50 18.14 -17.86
C GLU A 158 9.47 17.21 -17.22
N LEU A 159 8.67 16.50 -18.04
CA LEU A 159 7.75 15.46 -17.57
C LEU A 159 8.51 14.36 -16.81
N GLU A 160 9.64 13.90 -17.34
CA GLU A 160 10.48 12.88 -16.71
C GLU A 160 11.10 13.38 -15.40
N LEU A 161 11.64 14.60 -15.41
CA LEU A 161 12.23 15.20 -14.22
C LEU A 161 11.19 15.29 -13.09
N GLU A 162 10.01 15.82 -13.39
CA GLU A 162 8.93 15.99 -12.41
C GLU A 162 8.36 14.65 -11.96
N PHE A 163 8.22 13.67 -12.86
CA PHE A 163 7.76 12.33 -12.51
C PHE A 163 8.74 11.60 -11.58
N ARG A 164 10.05 11.76 -11.81
CA ARG A 164 11.07 11.17 -10.92
C ARG A 164 11.12 11.88 -9.57
N ALA A 165 10.83 13.18 -9.54
CA ALA A 165 10.84 13.99 -8.32
C ALA A 165 9.57 13.85 -7.47
N ASN A 166 8.40 13.63 -8.07
CA ASN A 166 7.11 13.65 -7.36
C ASN A 166 6.21 12.45 -7.68
N GLY A 167 6.72 11.45 -8.41
CA GLY A 167 5.98 10.27 -8.80
C GLY A 167 5.79 9.27 -7.65
N PRO A 168 4.68 8.51 -7.64
CA PRO A 168 4.31 7.67 -6.51
C PRO A 168 5.08 6.34 -6.43
N ILE A 169 6.00 6.06 -7.36
CA ILE A 169 6.59 4.72 -7.50
C ILE A 169 7.37 4.30 -6.25
N ALA A 170 8.18 5.19 -5.68
CA ALA A 170 8.93 4.91 -4.45
C ALA A 170 7.99 4.56 -3.29
N HIS A 171 6.96 5.37 -3.10
CA HIS A 171 5.94 5.20 -2.07
C HIS A 171 5.22 3.85 -2.20
N GLU A 172 4.66 3.57 -3.38
CA GLU A 172 3.88 2.35 -3.61
C GLU A 172 4.74 1.09 -3.62
N TYR A 173 6.00 1.20 -4.06
CA TYR A 173 6.95 0.10 -3.97
C TYR A 173 7.27 -0.23 -2.51
N MET A 174 7.39 0.78 -1.64
CA MET A 174 7.62 0.56 -0.22
C MET A 174 6.47 -0.24 0.42
N HIS A 175 5.21 0.06 0.08
CA HIS A 175 4.07 -0.75 0.53
C HIS A 175 4.19 -2.21 0.10
N LEU A 176 4.51 -2.46 -1.17
CA LEU A 176 4.74 -3.82 -1.68
C LEU A 176 5.85 -4.51 -0.89
N LEU A 177 7.00 -3.87 -0.75
CA LEU A 177 8.17 -4.44 -0.08
C LEU A 177 7.84 -4.80 1.38
N LEU A 178 7.27 -3.87 2.14
CA LEU A 178 6.93 -4.11 3.55
C LEU A 178 5.86 -5.19 3.70
N ASP A 179 4.84 -5.20 2.84
CA ASP A 179 3.76 -6.20 2.85
C ASP A 179 4.30 -7.63 2.62
N HIS A 180 5.31 -7.79 1.77
CA HIS A 180 5.98 -9.09 1.57
C HIS A 180 6.98 -9.43 2.65
N LYS A 181 7.87 -8.49 3.02
CA LYS A 181 8.94 -8.72 3.98
C LYS A 181 8.44 -8.91 5.41
N LEU A 182 7.45 -8.11 5.82
CA LEU A 182 6.94 -8.07 7.20
C LEU A 182 5.59 -8.77 7.36
N HIS A 183 5.06 -9.39 6.31
CA HIS A 183 3.79 -10.13 6.36
C HIS A 183 2.60 -9.30 6.89
N ASN A 184 2.57 -8.01 6.56
CA ASN A 184 1.56 -7.07 7.05
C ASN A 184 1.48 -6.99 8.59
N ASN A 185 2.60 -7.24 9.29
CA ASN A 185 2.72 -7.20 10.74
C ASN A 185 3.04 -5.78 11.26
N PHE A 186 2.27 -4.79 10.82
CA PHE A 186 2.48 -3.39 11.20
C PHE A 186 1.16 -2.61 11.18
N PRO A 187 1.03 -1.52 11.96
CA PRO A 187 -0.11 -0.62 11.87
C PRO A 187 -0.01 0.26 10.62
N ARG A 188 -1.16 0.76 10.14
CA ARG A 188 -1.24 1.57 8.91
C ARG A 188 -0.34 2.81 8.95
N TRP A 189 -0.38 3.57 10.05
CA TRP A 189 0.46 4.76 10.21
C TRP A 189 1.96 4.47 9.99
N PHE A 190 2.45 3.30 10.43
CA PHE A 190 3.86 2.97 10.29
C PHE A 190 4.25 2.77 8.83
N THR A 191 3.44 2.04 8.06
CA THR A 191 3.76 1.82 6.64
C THR A 191 3.63 3.09 5.80
N GLU A 192 2.68 3.98 6.07
CA GLU A 192 2.62 5.28 5.38
C GLU A 192 3.83 6.13 5.75
N GLY A 193 4.20 6.17 7.04
CA GLY A 193 5.35 6.95 7.51
C GLY A 193 6.67 6.48 6.91
N VAL A 194 6.88 5.16 6.78
CA VAL A 194 8.08 4.60 6.13
C VAL A 194 8.06 4.88 4.63
N ALA A 195 6.91 4.73 3.96
CA ALA A 195 6.77 5.04 2.54
C ALA A 195 7.11 6.52 2.24
N GLN A 196 6.56 7.45 3.02
CA GLN A 196 6.87 8.88 2.90
C GLN A 196 8.31 9.22 3.28
N TYR A 197 8.89 8.54 4.27
CA TYR A 197 10.29 8.74 4.64
C TYR A 197 11.24 8.32 3.53
N GLU A 198 11.03 7.14 2.93
CA GLU A 198 11.84 6.69 1.80
C GLU A 198 11.64 7.58 0.58
N GLU A 199 10.40 7.91 0.24
CA GLU A 199 10.06 8.88 -0.81
C GLU A 199 10.85 10.19 -0.64
N PHE A 200 10.85 10.77 0.57
CA PHE A 200 11.64 11.96 0.90
C PHE A 200 13.14 11.77 0.70
N ILE A 201 13.72 10.63 1.10
CA ILE A 201 15.15 10.36 0.92
C ILE A 201 15.54 10.25 -0.56
N TYR A 202 14.66 9.70 -1.42
CA TYR A 202 14.93 9.59 -2.85
C TYR A 202 14.68 10.89 -3.62
N GLN A 203 13.70 11.70 -3.19
CA GLN A 203 13.26 12.89 -3.90
C GLN A 203 13.89 14.18 -3.36
N GLU A 204 14.44 14.16 -2.14
CA GLU A 204 14.94 15.33 -1.38
C GLU A 204 13.91 16.48 -1.28
N TYR A 205 12.63 16.17 -1.49
CA TYR A 205 11.53 17.12 -1.50
C TYR A 205 10.44 16.68 -0.53
N GLU A 206 9.86 17.66 0.17
CA GLU A 206 8.83 17.44 1.17
C GLU A 206 7.60 18.30 0.84
N TRP A 207 6.53 17.67 0.35
CA TRP A 207 5.25 18.34 0.16
C TRP A 207 4.52 18.49 1.50
N ILE A 208 4.19 19.73 1.87
CA ILE A 208 3.42 20.04 3.09
C ILE A 208 2.07 20.61 2.68
N GLU A 209 1.01 19.83 2.88
CA GLU A 209 -0.35 20.35 2.75
C GLU A 209 -0.65 21.37 3.86
N GLU A 210 -1.35 22.46 3.52
CA GLU A 210 -1.65 23.57 4.44
C GLU A 210 -2.40 23.10 5.71
N VAL A 211 -3.19 22.02 5.61
CA VAL A 211 -3.91 21.42 6.74
C VAL A 211 -3.11 20.33 7.47
N GLY A 212 -1.96 19.94 6.95
CA GLY A 212 -1.08 18.91 7.52
C GLY A 212 -0.01 19.44 8.48
N THR A 213 0.02 20.75 8.77
CA THR A 213 1.04 21.36 9.63
C THR A 213 1.00 20.84 11.07
N LEU A 214 2.17 20.76 11.71
CA LEU A 214 2.30 20.21 13.07
C LEU A 214 2.06 21.24 14.20
N ASP A 215 1.74 22.48 13.86
CA ASP A 215 1.45 23.59 14.79
C ASP A 215 0.02 23.57 15.37
N ARG A 216 -0.69 22.44 15.24
CA ARG A 216 -2.06 22.20 15.70
C ARG A 216 -2.15 21.09 16.74
N GLU A 217 -3.37 20.76 17.16
CA GLU A 217 -3.58 19.59 18.02
C GLU A 217 -3.23 18.31 17.26
N LEU A 218 -2.20 17.61 17.74
CA LEU A 218 -1.72 16.35 17.16
C LEU A 218 -2.57 15.18 17.65
N TYR A 219 -2.79 14.21 16.76
CA TYR A 219 -3.37 12.92 17.09
C TYR A 219 -2.49 12.14 18.08
N LYS A 220 -3.16 11.53 19.05
CA LYS A 220 -2.55 10.64 20.04
C LYS A 220 -2.27 9.28 19.39
N TYR A 221 -1.32 8.55 19.98
CA TYR A 221 -0.93 7.23 19.48
C TYR A 221 -2.11 6.28 19.27
N TYR A 222 -3.08 6.20 20.19
CA TYR A 222 -4.22 5.29 20.03
C TYR A 222 -5.13 5.67 18.86
N GLU A 223 -5.23 6.96 18.53
CA GLU A 223 -6.01 7.44 17.38
C GLU A 223 -5.32 7.01 16.08
N MET A 224 -4.01 7.19 16.02
CA MET A 224 -3.18 6.75 14.89
C MET A 224 -3.17 5.22 14.73
N LYS A 225 -3.13 4.48 15.84
CA LYS A 225 -3.11 3.01 15.85
C LYS A 225 -4.43 2.42 15.38
N ASP A 226 -5.56 2.90 15.92
CA ASP A 226 -6.85 2.24 15.77
C ASP A 226 -7.78 2.88 14.74
N GLN A 227 -7.52 4.13 14.33
CA GLN A 227 -8.44 4.94 13.53
C GLN A 227 -7.79 5.63 12.34
N PHE A 228 -6.54 5.31 11.97
CA PHE A 228 -5.76 6.03 10.96
C PHE A 228 -6.57 6.50 9.74
N ASP A 229 -7.17 5.56 8.99
CA ASP A 229 -7.92 5.86 7.75
C ASP A 229 -9.24 6.65 7.98
N ARG A 230 -9.64 6.85 9.24
CA ARG A 230 -10.90 7.51 9.67
C ARG A 230 -10.65 8.85 10.35
N LEU A 231 -9.39 9.21 10.56
CA LEU A 231 -9.05 10.51 11.15
C LEU A 231 -9.49 11.62 10.20
N GLN A 232 -10.13 12.63 10.77
CA GLN A 232 -10.76 13.70 9.98
C GLN A 232 -9.74 14.50 9.15
N ASN A 233 -8.54 14.72 9.69
CA ASN A 233 -7.45 15.40 9.02
C ASN A 233 -6.41 14.37 8.56
N GLN A 234 -6.70 13.71 7.43
CA GLN A 234 -5.77 12.74 6.83
C GLN A 234 -4.38 13.35 6.58
N PRO A 235 -4.24 14.56 5.99
CA PRO A 235 -2.91 15.15 5.78
C PRO A 235 -2.09 15.26 7.07
N LEU A 236 -2.71 15.61 8.20
CA LEU A 236 -2.02 15.61 9.50
C LEU A 236 -1.62 14.19 9.95
N ALA A 237 -2.47 13.18 9.75
CA ALA A 237 -2.15 11.81 10.13
C ALA A 237 -0.94 11.28 9.33
N TYR A 238 -0.92 11.52 8.02
CA TYR A 238 0.22 11.21 7.16
C TYR A 238 1.48 11.94 7.63
N ARG A 239 1.39 13.27 7.79
CA ARG A 239 2.48 14.10 8.30
C ARG A 239 3.06 13.58 9.62
N GLN A 240 2.21 13.27 10.59
CA GLN A 240 2.63 12.75 11.88
C GLN A 240 3.35 11.40 11.76
N SER A 241 2.91 10.56 10.83
CA SER A 241 3.55 9.27 10.57
C SER A 241 4.95 9.45 10.03
N PHE A 242 5.10 10.25 8.96
CA PHE A 242 6.39 10.57 8.38
C PHE A 242 7.35 11.18 9.40
N LYS A 243 6.93 12.26 10.08
CA LYS A 243 7.79 12.97 11.04
C LYS A 243 8.09 12.16 12.31
N PHE A 244 7.27 11.18 12.65
CA PHE A 244 7.63 10.24 13.71
C PHE A 244 8.70 9.25 13.25
N ILE A 245 8.64 8.72 12.02
CA ILE A 245 9.70 7.86 11.46
C ILE A 245 11.02 8.64 11.35
N GLU A 246 10.99 9.86 10.81
CA GLU A 246 12.16 10.75 10.75
C GLU A 246 12.76 10.96 12.15
N TYR A 247 11.93 11.30 13.14
CA TYR A 247 12.38 11.44 14.53
C TYR A 247 13.04 10.17 15.07
N LEU A 248 12.51 8.98 14.77
CA LEU A 248 13.12 7.73 15.21
C LEU A 248 14.51 7.54 14.59
N MET A 249 14.65 7.81 13.30
CA MET A 249 15.92 7.72 12.57
C MET A 249 16.96 8.71 13.12
N GLU A 250 16.58 9.98 13.29
CA GLU A 250 17.48 11.03 13.76
C GLU A 250 17.86 10.88 15.23
N ARG A 251 16.90 10.51 16.09
CA ARG A 251 17.10 10.49 17.55
C ARG A 251 17.77 9.21 18.04
N TYR A 252 17.42 8.07 17.44
CA TYR A 252 17.85 6.75 17.91
C TYR A 252 18.78 6.03 16.93
N GLY A 253 18.93 6.55 15.71
CA GLY A 253 19.80 6.00 14.68
C GLY A 253 19.15 4.89 13.87
N GLU A 254 19.66 4.72 12.64
CA GLU A 254 19.17 3.74 11.67
C GLU A 254 19.30 2.28 12.16
N GLU A 255 20.31 1.98 13.01
CA GLU A 255 20.50 0.64 13.58
C GLU A 255 19.24 0.16 14.34
N ARG A 256 18.60 1.06 15.10
CA ARG A 256 17.41 0.76 15.88
C ARG A 256 16.19 0.51 14.98
N TYR A 257 16.10 1.25 13.88
CA TYR A 257 15.10 0.98 12.85
C TYR A 257 15.29 -0.40 12.23
N TRP A 258 16.51 -0.78 11.85
CA TRP A 258 16.77 -2.10 11.29
C TRP A 258 16.51 -3.24 12.29
N GLN A 259 16.75 -3.01 13.59
CA GLN A 259 16.33 -3.93 14.64
C GLN A 259 14.81 -4.10 14.68
N LEU A 260 14.04 -3.01 14.59
CA LEU A 260 12.58 -3.08 14.50
C LEU A 260 12.13 -3.88 13.27
N ILE A 261 12.66 -3.58 12.08
CA ILE A 261 12.36 -4.32 10.85
C ILE A 261 12.64 -5.82 11.02
N GLY A 262 13.78 -6.18 11.62
CA GLY A 262 14.15 -7.57 11.89
C GLY A 262 13.24 -8.29 12.89
N GLU A 263 12.73 -7.59 13.90
CA GLU A 263 11.74 -8.15 14.84
C GLU A 263 10.36 -8.34 14.18
N LEU A 264 9.95 -7.39 13.33
CA LEU A 264 8.70 -7.48 12.57
C LEU A 264 8.74 -8.62 11.55
N GLU A 265 9.87 -8.85 10.88
CA GLU A 265 10.09 -9.98 9.97
C GLU A 265 9.93 -11.33 10.69
N LYS A 266 10.33 -11.42 11.97
CA LYS A 266 10.10 -12.59 12.84
C LYS A 266 8.65 -12.71 13.32
N ARG A 267 7.74 -11.85 12.88
CA ARG A 267 6.32 -11.79 13.26
C ARG A 267 6.09 -11.45 14.74
N VAL A 268 7.04 -10.77 15.38
CA VAL A 268 6.85 -10.23 16.73
C VAL A 268 5.80 -9.11 16.66
N HIS A 269 4.82 -9.11 17.57
CA HIS A 269 3.77 -8.09 17.59
C HIS A 269 4.38 -6.68 17.65
N PHE A 270 3.81 -5.74 16.90
CA PHE A 270 4.44 -4.44 16.62
C PHE A 270 4.97 -3.69 17.84
N GLU A 271 4.17 -3.52 18.91
CA GLU A 271 4.62 -2.87 20.14
C GLU A 271 5.77 -3.61 20.83
N GLN A 272 5.74 -4.95 20.83
CA GLN A 272 6.83 -5.74 21.41
C GLN A 272 8.09 -5.64 20.57
N ALA A 273 7.96 -5.65 19.23
CA ALA A 273 9.07 -5.44 18.31
C ALA A 273 9.70 -4.05 18.51
N PHE A 274 8.86 -3.03 18.69
CA PHE A 274 9.31 -1.68 19.03
C PHE A 274 10.05 -1.65 20.38
N PHE A 275 9.50 -2.26 21.42
CA PHE A 275 10.17 -2.34 22.72
C PHE A 275 11.53 -3.05 22.60
N ASN A 276 11.60 -4.18 21.90
CA ASN A 276 12.84 -4.93 21.68
C ASN A 276 13.90 -4.09 20.97
N ALA A 277 13.50 -3.27 20.00
CA ALA A 277 14.39 -2.44 19.21
C ALA A 277 14.85 -1.19 19.99
N TYR A 278 13.94 -0.49 20.66
CA TYR A 278 14.20 0.83 21.25
C TYR A 278 14.41 0.82 22.78
N ASP A 279 14.17 -0.32 23.45
CA ASP A 279 14.18 -0.47 24.92
C ASP A 279 13.27 0.55 25.63
N LYS A 280 12.14 0.87 24.98
CA LYS A 280 11.17 1.90 25.37
C LYS A 280 9.78 1.53 24.90
N GLU A 281 8.78 1.93 25.67
CA GLU A 281 7.39 1.78 25.25
C GLU A 281 7.07 2.79 24.13
N LEU A 282 6.44 2.31 23.06
CA LEU A 282 6.07 3.14 21.91
C LEU A 282 5.23 4.36 22.30
N TYR A 283 4.30 4.19 23.24
CA TYR A 283 3.48 5.29 23.74
C TYR A 283 4.32 6.40 24.42
N GLU A 284 5.38 6.03 25.13
CA GLU A 284 6.28 6.99 25.77
C GLU A 284 7.09 7.75 24.72
N VAL A 285 7.65 7.05 23.73
CA VAL A 285 8.42 7.66 22.64
C VAL A 285 7.55 8.59 21.79
N TRP A 286 6.31 8.19 21.50
CA TRP A 286 5.33 9.06 20.84
C TRP A 286 5.03 10.32 21.65
N GLY A 287 4.83 10.16 22.97
CA GLY A 287 4.63 11.27 23.88
C GLY A 287 5.81 12.25 23.90
N ASP A 288 7.03 11.74 23.91
CA ASP A 288 8.24 12.57 23.87
C ASP A 288 8.43 13.27 22.52
N TRP A 289 8.12 12.60 21.42
CA TRP A 289 8.10 13.22 20.09
C TRP A 289 7.06 14.35 19.99
N THR A 290 5.83 14.16 20.49
CA THR A 290 4.82 15.24 20.46
C THR A 290 5.23 16.47 21.29
N LYS A 291 6.00 16.27 22.38
CA LYS A 291 6.60 17.39 23.13
C LYS A 291 7.74 18.06 22.34
N TYR A 292 8.57 17.26 21.68
CA TYR A 292 9.65 17.72 20.81
C TYR A 292 9.12 18.62 19.68
N VAL A 293 8.10 18.17 18.94
CA VAL A 293 7.43 18.96 17.89
C VAL A 293 6.98 20.32 18.40
N LYS A 294 6.32 20.35 19.57
CA LYS A 294 5.85 21.61 20.20
C LYS A 294 6.99 22.52 20.66
N ALA A 295 8.09 21.94 21.16
CA ALA A 295 9.20 22.71 21.71
C ALA A 295 10.08 23.36 20.63
N PHE A 296 10.16 22.73 19.45
CA PHE A 296 11.02 23.18 18.36
C PHE A 296 10.25 23.82 17.19
N GLU A 297 8.93 24.05 17.35
CA GLU A 297 8.06 24.63 16.33
C GLU A 297 8.23 23.97 14.96
N ILE A 298 8.37 22.64 14.95
CA ILE A 298 8.51 21.88 13.72
C ILE A 298 7.23 22.10 12.91
N ARG A 299 7.38 22.58 11.67
CA ARG A 299 6.27 22.89 10.77
C ARG A 299 5.82 21.66 10.00
#